data_AF-A0A9W6ZNB8-F1
#
_entry.id   AF-A0A9W6ZNB8-F1
#
_cell.length_a   1.000
_cell.length_b   1.000
_cell.length_c   1.000
_cell.angle_alpha   90.00
_cell.angle_beta   90.00
_cell.angle_gamma   90.00
#
_symmetry.space_group_name_H-M   'P 1'
#
loop_
_entity.id
_entity.type
_entity.pdbx_description
1 polymer ?
#
loop_
_entity_poly.entity_id
_entity_poly.type
_entity_poly.pdbx_seq_one_letter_code
_entity_poly.pdbx_strand_id
1 'polypeptide(L)'
;MDRILSRKITIDEFAKFDVDGDGRIERTEFALRKLMLMGIVEPADVARVEKEFDQMDADGSGEVTLKDLEAHLKAQEKEKEELLERKKRGAKKTRAKQVQNQYENMVEKI
;
A
#
# COMPACT_ATOMS: atom_id res chain seq x y z
N MET A 1 -30.54 0.36 -12.84
CA MET A 1 -29.92 0.48 -11.50
C MET A 1 -30.87 0.10 -10.38
N ASP A 2 -32.09 0.64 -10.33
CA ASP A 2 -33.03 0.45 -9.21
C ASP A 2 -33.40 -1.03 -8.92
N ARG A 3 -33.46 -1.85 -9.98
CA ARG A 3 -33.66 -3.31 -9.88
C ARG A 3 -32.51 -4.03 -9.15
N ILE A 4 -31.28 -3.52 -9.18
CA ILE A 4 -30.13 -4.17 -8.53
C ILE A 4 -30.18 -3.93 -7.01
N LEU A 5 -30.50 -2.71 -6.58
CA LEU A 5 -30.56 -2.33 -5.17
C LEU A 5 -31.68 -3.07 -4.43
N SER A 6 -32.85 -3.23 -5.07
CA SER A 6 -34.02 -3.90 -4.49
C SER A 6 -34.00 -5.43 -4.60
N ARG A 7 -33.14 -6.01 -5.45
CA ARG A 7 -33.07 -7.47 -5.65
C ARG A 7 -32.54 -8.18 -4.40
N LYS A 8 -33.29 -9.17 -3.92
CA LYS A 8 -32.82 -10.09 -2.86
C LYS A 8 -31.69 -10.98 -3.36
N ILE A 9 -30.75 -11.31 -2.48
CA ILE A 9 -29.70 -12.29 -2.75
C ILE A 9 -30.27 -13.71 -2.69
N THR A 10 -29.69 -14.60 -3.49
CA THR A 10 -30.03 -16.03 -3.50
C THR A 10 -28.94 -16.85 -2.81
N ILE A 11 -29.25 -18.10 -2.43
CA ILE A 11 -28.27 -19.01 -1.81
C ILE A 11 -27.06 -19.21 -2.73
N ASP A 12 -27.29 -19.35 -4.03
CA ASP A 12 -26.22 -19.54 -5.04
C ASP A 12 -25.31 -18.30 -5.20
N GLU A 13 -25.76 -17.14 -4.71
CA GLU A 13 -24.99 -15.90 -4.71
C GLU A 13 -24.31 -15.63 -3.38
N PHE A 14 -24.64 -16.37 -2.32
CA PHE A 14 -24.10 -16.15 -0.98
C PHE A 14 -22.56 -16.12 -1.01
N ALA A 15 -21.93 -17.14 -1.61
CA ALA A 15 -20.48 -17.24 -1.76
C ALA A 15 -19.85 -16.17 -2.68
N LYS A 16 -20.65 -15.35 -3.36
CA LYS A 16 -20.17 -14.21 -4.14
C LYS A 16 -20.26 -12.90 -3.36
N PHE A 17 -20.98 -12.91 -2.24
CA PHE A 17 -21.18 -11.77 -1.35
C PHE A 17 -20.30 -11.92 -0.11
N ASP A 18 -20.19 -13.13 0.45
CA ASP A 18 -19.23 -13.54 1.48
C ASP A 18 -17.83 -13.62 0.84
N VAL A 19 -17.07 -12.53 0.91
CA VAL A 19 -15.78 -12.37 0.21
C VAL A 19 -14.66 -13.00 1.01
N ASP A 20 -14.69 -12.84 2.33
CA ASP A 20 -13.68 -13.39 3.23
C ASP A 20 -13.91 -14.87 3.58
N GLY A 21 -15.11 -15.39 3.32
CA GLY A 21 -15.45 -16.80 3.49
C GLY A 21 -15.74 -17.17 4.94
N ASP A 22 -16.09 -16.21 5.81
CA ASP A 22 -16.39 -16.45 7.22
C ASP A 22 -17.80 -17.07 7.44
N GLY A 23 -18.59 -17.17 6.37
CA GLY A 23 -19.95 -17.72 6.38
C GLY A 23 -21.02 -16.71 6.78
N ARG A 24 -20.70 -15.41 6.75
CA ARG A 24 -21.61 -14.28 6.99
C ARG A 24 -21.54 -13.34 5.79
N ILE A 25 -22.39 -12.32 5.81
CA ILE A 25 -22.34 -11.23 4.83
C ILE A 25 -22.45 -9.94 5.61
N GLU A 26 -21.36 -9.19 5.73
CA GLU A 26 -21.38 -7.88 6.37
C GLU A 26 -22.14 -6.86 5.51
N ARG A 27 -22.59 -5.79 6.16
CA ARG A 27 -23.23 -4.66 5.46
C ARG A 27 -22.30 -4.05 4.40
N THR A 28 -21.00 -4.05 4.66
CA THR A 28 -19.95 -3.54 3.76
C THR A 28 -19.81 -4.42 2.53
N GLU A 29 -19.67 -5.73 2.70
CA GLU A 29 -19.62 -6.70 1.61
C GLU A 29 -20.88 -6.62 0.74
N PHE A 30 -22.05 -6.55 1.37
CA PHE A 30 -23.33 -6.41 0.65
C PHE A 30 -23.37 -5.14 -0.21
N ALA A 31 -22.98 -4.00 0.38
CA ALA A 31 -22.97 -2.72 -0.33
C ALA A 31 -21.96 -2.75 -1.49
N LEU A 32 -20.73 -3.19 -1.23
CA LEU A 32 -19.67 -3.27 -2.22
C LEU A 32 -20.08 -4.14 -3.40
N ARG A 33 -20.62 -5.33 -3.12
CA ARG A 33 -21.07 -6.25 -4.16
C ARG A 33 -22.19 -5.67 -5.02
N LYS A 34 -23.12 -4.90 -4.43
CA LYS A 34 -24.17 -4.19 -5.18
C LYS A 34 -23.59 -3.11 -6.09
N LEU A 35 -22.61 -2.35 -5.61
CA LEU A 35 -21.92 -1.33 -6.41
C LEU A 35 -21.18 -1.96 -7.61
N MET A 36 -20.55 -3.11 -7.41
CA MET A 36 -19.93 -3.87 -8.50
C MET A 36 -20.96 -4.36 -9.52
N LEU A 37 -22.08 -4.93 -9.08
CA LEU A 37 -23.17 -5.36 -9.98
C LEU A 37 -23.78 -4.19 -10.77
N MET A 38 -23.74 -2.96 -10.24
CA MET A 38 -24.17 -1.75 -10.92
C MET A 38 -23.14 -1.22 -11.93
N GLY A 39 -21.94 -1.79 -11.97
CA GLY A 39 -20.83 -1.31 -12.81
C GLY A 39 -20.22 0.01 -12.32
N ILE A 40 -20.42 0.37 -11.05
CA ILE A 40 -19.85 1.59 -10.45
C ILE A 40 -18.40 1.34 -9.99
N VAL A 41 -18.11 0.12 -9.54
CA VAL A 41 -16.82 -0.30 -9.00
C VAL A 41 -16.36 -1.54 -9.75
N GLU A 42 -15.12 -1.55 -10.24
CA GLU A 42 -14.54 -2.73 -10.87
C GLU A 42 -13.83 -3.62 -9.85
N PRO A 43 -13.73 -4.94 -10.07
CA PRO A 43 -12.95 -5.83 -9.20
C PRO A 43 -11.50 -5.39 -9.02
N ALA A 44 -10.91 -4.78 -10.04
CA ALA A 44 -9.55 -4.25 -9.96
C ALA A 44 -9.43 -3.08 -9.00
N ASP A 45 -10.47 -2.26 -8.84
CA ASP A 45 -10.47 -1.15 -7.88
C ASP A 45 -10.55 -1.68 -6.45
N VAL A 46 -11.40 -2.69 -6.21
CA VAL A 46 -11.52 -3.36 -4.91
C VAL A 46 -10.17 -3.93 -4.48
N ALA A 47 -9.51 -4.70 -5.35
CA ALA A 47 -8.22 -5.30 -5.06
C ALA A 47 -7.11 -4.26 -4.75
N ARG A 48 -7.18 -3.06 -5.35
CA ARG A 48 -6.24 -1.98 -5.01
C ARG A 48 -6.50 -1.42 -3.61
N VAL A 49 -7.77 -1.23 -3.25
CA VAL A 49 -8.15 -0.71 -1.92
C VAL A 49 -7.86 -1.73 -0.82
N GLU A 50 -8.18 -3.01 -1.03
CA GLU A 50 -7.85 -4.08 -0.08
C GLU A 50 -6.34 -4.18 0.13
N LYS A 51 -5.55 -4.14 -0.94
CA LYS A 51 -4.09 -4.14 -0.82
C LYS A 51 -3.55 -2.94 -0.04
N GLU A 52 -4.15 -1.76 -0.19
CA GLU A 52 -3.79 -0.58 0.60
C GLU A 52 -4.16 -0.78 2.07
N PHE A 53 -5.35 -1.35 2.34
CA PHE A 53 -5.78 -1.69 3.68
C PHE A 53 -4.83 -2.69 4.37
N ASP A 54 -4.45 -3.77 3.68
CA ASP A 54 -3.51 -4.78 4.19
C ASP A 54 -2.13 -4.18 4.54
N GLN A 55 -1.72 -3.11 3.86
CA GLN A 55 -0.48 -2.40 4.19
C GLN A 55 -0.62 -1.55 5.45
N MET A 56 -1.83 -1.05 5.70
CA MET A 56 -2.14 -0.22 6.86
C MET A 56 -2.45 -1.06 8.10
N ASP A 57 -3.11 -2.21 7.95
CA ASP A 57 -3.40 -3.18 9.01
C ASP A 57 -2.14 -4.00 9.35
N ALA A 58 -1.28 -3.40 10.16
CA ALA A 58 0.03 -3.94 10.46
C ALA A 58 -0.01 -5.24 11.29
N ASP A 59 -1.10 -5.49 12.02
CA ASP A 59 -1.27 -6.69 12.83
C ASP A 59 -2.19 -7.76 12.20
N GLY A 60 -2.81 -7.45 11.05
CA GLY A 60 -3.65 -8.37 10.30
C GLY A 60 -4.95 -8.68 11.02
N SER A 61 -5.44 -7.75 11.83
CA SER A 61 -6.67 -7.90 12.60
C SER A 61 -7.94 -7.81 11.75
N GLY A 62 -7.84 -7.32 10.52
CA GLY A 62 -8.98 -6.93 9.69
C GLY A 62 -9.48 -5.51 10.00
N GLU A 63 -8.79 -4.77 10.86
CA GLU A 63 -9.12 -3.40 11.26
C GLU A 63 -7.86 -2.52 11.19
N VAL A 64 -7.98 -1.29 10.69
CA VAL A 64 -6.89 -0.30 10.84
C VAL A 64 -7.08 0.44 12.14
N THR A 65 -6.22 0.18 13.12
CA THR A 65 -6.26 0.84 14.42
C THR A 65 -5.30 2.04 14.47
N LEU A 66 -5.45 2.89 15.51
CA LEU A 66 -4.50 3.97 15.77
C LEU A 66 -3.07 3.44 15.90
N LYS A 67 -2.90 2.27 16.51
CA LYS A 67 -1.60 1.65 16.74
C LYS A 67 -0.93 1.27 15.42
N ASP A 68 -1.71 0.81 14.45
CA ASP A 68 -1.18 0.46 13.13
C ASP A 68 -0.73 1.70 12.36
N LEU A 69 -1.53 2.78 12.44
CA LEU A 69 -1.15 4.08 11.88
C LEU A 69 0.14 4.64 12.50
N GLU A 70 0.28 4.56 13.84
CA GLU A 70 1.51 4.97 14.52
C GLU A 70 2.72 4.14 14.11
N ALA A 71 2.54 2.83 13.92
CA ALA A 71 3.61 1.94 13.44
C ALA A 71 4.03 2.33 12.02
N HIS A 72 3.07 2.61 11.15
CA HIS A 72 3.30 2.99 9.76
C HIS A 72 4.05 4.33 9.66
N LEU A 73 3.67 5.33 10.46
CA LEU A 73 4.36 6.63 10.53
C LEU A 73 5.81 6.48 10.98
N LYS A 74 6.07 5.70 12.03
CA LYS A 74 7.43 5.45 12.53
C LYS A 74 8.29 4.74 11.47
N ALA A 75 7.71 3.79 10.73
CA ALA A 75 8.41 3.11 9.65
C ALA A 75 8.81 4.09 8.52
N GLN A 76 7.90 4.97 8.10
CA GLN A 76 8.17 5.99 7.08
C GLN A 76 9.24 7.00 7.52
N GLU A 77 9.21 7.44 8.77
CA GLU A 77 10.24 8.34 9.33
C GLU A 77 11.63 7.70 9.29
N LYS A 78 11.72 6.44 9.72
CA LYS A 78 12.97 5.68 9.70
C LYS A 78 13.50 5.49 8.27
N GLU A 79 12.65 5.11 7.32
CA GLU A 79 13.05 4.94 5.92
C GLU A 79 13.57 6.26 5.32
N LYS A 80 12.89 7.38 5.61
CA LYS A 80 13.30 8.72 5.18
C LYS A 80 14.67 9.10 5.75
N GLU A 81 14.91 8.82 7.03
CA GLU A 81 16.19 9.10 7.69
C GLU A 81 17.33 8.25 7.09
N GLU A 82 17.09 6.95 6.87
CA GLU A 82 18.06 6.06 6.22
C GLU A 82 18.39 6.50 4.78
N LEU A 83 17.38 6.94 4.02
CA LEU A 83 17.57 7.48 2.67
C LEU A 83 18.41 8.77 2.68
N LEU A 84 18.14 9.67 3.62
CA LEU A 84 18.91 10.90 3.81
C LEU A 84 20.38 10.59 4.13
N GLU A 85 20.64 9.65 5.03
CA GLU A 85 22.01 9.23 5.38
C GLU A 85 22.74 8.57 4.21
N ARG A 86 22.05 7.72 3.43
CA ARG A 86 22.61 7.13 2.20
C ARG A 86 23.02 8.22 1.19
N LYS A 87 22.19 9.25 0.98
CA LYS A 87 22.49 10.38 0.09
C LYS A 87 23.70 11.19 0.57
N LYS A 88 23.78 11.50 1.87
CA LYS A 88 24.94 12.22 2.45
C LYS A 88 26.25 11.43 2.28
N ARG A 89 26.22 10.12 2.52
CA ARG A 89 27.38 9.23 2.35
C ARG A 89 27.82 9.14 0.87
N GLY A 90 26.86 9.05 -0.06
CA GLY A 90 27.12 9.08 -1.49
C GLY A 90 27.82 10.38 -1.94
N ALA A 91 27.31 11.54 -1.53
CA ALA A 91 27.89 12.84 -1.88
C ALA A 91 29.33 13.03 -1.36
N LYS A 92 29.61 12.60 -0.12
CA LYS A 92 30.98 12.62 0.44
C LYS A 92 31.95 11.73 -0.35
N LYS A 93 31.51 10.54 -0.76
CA LYS A 93 32.33 9.62 -1.58
C LYS A 93 32.62 10.19 -2.96
N THR A 94 31.64 10.79 -3.64
CA THR A 94 31.84 11.42 -4.96
C THR A 94 32.87 12.54 -4.89
N ARG A 95 32.74 13.44 -3.89
CA ARG A 95 33.67 14.55 -3.70
C ARG A 95 35.09 14.08 -3.36
N ALA A 96 35.25 13.06 -2.52
CA ALA A 96 36.55 12.48 -2.21
C ALA A 96 37.21 11.86 -3.44
N LYS A 97 36.45 11.10 -4.26
CA LYS A 97 36.94 10.51 -5.51
C LYS A 97 37.36 11.57 -6.53
N GLN A 98 36.64 12.69 -6.59
CA GLN A 98 36.93 13.78 -7.51
C GLN A 98 38.22 14.53 -7.13
N VAL A 99 38.43 14.78 -5.84
CA VAL A 99 39.69 15.37 -5.32
C VAL A 99 40.87 14.42 -5.51
N GLN A 100 40.68 13.12 -5.27
CA GLN A 100 41.68 12.09 -5.51
C GLN A 100 42.12 12.06 -6.99
N ASN A 101 41.17 11.94 -7.92
CA ASN A 101 41.47 11.97 -9.36
C ASN A 101 42.15 13.28 -9.79
N GLN A 102 41.76 14.42 -9.19
CA GLN A 102 42.37 15.71 -9.51
C GLN A 102 43.84 15.77 -9.07
N TYR A 103 44.17 15.17 -7.92
CA TYR A 103 45.54 15.07 -7.42
C TYR A 103 46.40 14.11 -8.27
N GLU A 104 45.89 12.91 -8.58
CA GLU A 104 46.59 11.91 -9.41
C GLU A 104 46.94 12.48 -10.79
N ASN A 105 45.99 13.17 -11.43
CA ASN A 105 46.23 13.86 -12.72
C ASN A 105 47.25 15.02 -12.64
N MET A 106 47.44 15.61 -11.46
CA MET A 106 48.41 16.71 -11.26
C MET A 106 49.83 16.16 -11.07
N VAL A 107 49.97 14.99 -10.42
CA VAL A 107 51.25 14.30 -10.20
C VAL A 107 51.77 13.67 -11.48
N GLU A 108 50.92 13.08 -12.32
CA GLU A 108 51.35 12.45 -13.60
C GLU A 108 51.85 13.45 -14.65
N LYS A 109 51.62 14.76 -14.46
CA LYS A 109 52.05 15.82 -15.39
C LYS A 109 53.38 16.48 -15.02
N ILE A 110 54.04 16.02 -13.95
CA ILE A 110 55.37 16.49 -13.49
C ILE A 110 56.40 15.46 -13.91
#